data_AF-V6LLX4-F1
#
_entry.id   AF-V6LLX4-F1
#
_cell.length_a   1.000
_cell.length_b   1.000
_cell.length_c   1.000
_cell.angle_alpha   90.00
_cell.angle_beta   90.00
_cell.angle_gamma   90.00
#
_symmetry.space_group_name_H-M   'P 1'
#
loop_
_entity.id
_entity.type
_entity.pdbx_description
1 polymer ?
#
loop_
_entity_poly.entity_id
_entity_poly.type
_entity_poly.pdbx_seq_one_letter_code
_entity_poly.pdbx_strand_id
1 'polypeptide(L)'
;MSTPYSLAATILTQPLQNQLAKLVDQQKKQKPYGEVFSKPVDAIALGIPDYPIIVQKPMDYSTLYKNLTAKIYQTLSSFILDASLIFANCKKYNGDAENGWYQNISDQAEAGFTVALSKIFADLTTENYNLIILLGDIGDINSQIDESQQPQIGDIQSLVRKMSELSQVNLGEIIQIYCNAKGLEISKNGDVSVDLQLRTIDGDLIWQMLRACDAKLDEQKKAKKKGRK
;
A
#
# COMPACT_ATOMS: atom_id res chain seq x y z
N MET A 1 -17.84 -6.50 -6.91
CA MET A 1 -16.45 -6.86 -6.59
C MET A 1 -15.71 -5.57 -6.32
N SER A 2 -15.17 -5.41 -5.11
CA SER A 2 -14.31 -4.27 -4.78
C SER A 2 -12.99 -4.39 -5.55
N THR A 3 -12.45 -3.26 -6.02
CA THR A 3 -11.13 -3.23 -6.66
C THR A 3 -10.02 -3.29 -5.59
N PRO A 4 -8.78 -3.68 -5.96
CA PRO A 4 -7.64 -3.60 -5.04
C PRO A 4 -7.46 -2.19 -4.44
N TYR A 5 -7.78 -1.15 -5.21
CA TYR A 5 -7.72 0.24 -4.76
C TYR A 5 -8.81 0.58 -3.74
N SER A 6 -10.08 0.22 -4.00
CA SER A 6 -11.16 0.48 -3.03
C SER A 6 -10.94 -0.30 -1.72
N LEU A 7 -10.35 -1.49 -1.83
CA LEU A 7 -9.98 -2.27 -0.65
C LEU A 7 -8.81 -1.62 0.11
N ALA A 8 -7.76 -1.17 -0.58
CA ALA A 8 -6.65 -0.43 0.01
C ALA A 8 -7.12 0.85 0.74
N ALA A 9 -8.01 1.61 0.12
CA ALA A 9 -8.57 2.86 0.65
C ALA A 9 -9.67 2.65 1.71
N THR A 10 -9.99 1.39 2.08
CA THR A 10 -11.04 1.12 3.06
C THR A 10 -10.70 1.77 4.41
N ILE A 11 -11.57 2.67 4.87
CA ILE A 11 -11.42 3.37 6.14
C ILE A 11 -11.64 2.40 7.31
N LEU A 12 -10.71 2.40 8.26
CA LEU A 12 -10.78 1.56 9.45
C LEU A 12 -11.72 2.19 10.49
N THR A 13 -13.01 1.95 10.29
CA THR A 13 -14.04 2.27 11.29
C THR A 13 -13.80 1.51 12.60
N GLN A 14 -14.36 1.98 13.72
CA GLN A 14 -14.16 1.32 15.01
C GLN A 14 -14.57 -0.18 15.02
N PRO A 15 -15.71 -0.59 14.41
CA PRO A 15 -16.03 -2.01 14.29
C PRO A 15 -14.97 -2.82 13.55
N LEU A 16 -14.43 -2.25 12.46
CA LEU A 16 -13.40 -2.91 11.66
C LEU A 16 -12.07 -2.99 12.41
N GLN A 17 -11.66 -1.94 13.11
CA GLN A 17 -10.50 -1.96 14.00
C GLN A 17 -10.62 -3.05 15.06
N ASN A 18 -11.81 -3.24 15.64
CA ASN A 18 -12.03 -4.29 16.64
C ASN A 18 -11.93 -5.71 16.04
N GLN A 19 -12.39 -5.89 14.79
CA GLN A 19 -12.25 -7.17 14.07
C GLN A 19 -10.77 -7.45 13.76
N LEU A 20 -10.04 -6.45 13.25
CA LEU A 20 -8.62 -6.54 12.98
C LEU A 20 -7.79 -6.79 14.25
N ALA A 21 -8.14 -6.15 15.37
CA ALA A 21 -7.45 -6.37 16.65
C ALA A 21 -7.64 -7.81 17.14
N LYS A 22 -8.85 -8.36 17.03
CA LYS A 22 -9.12 -9.78 17.31
C LYS A 22 -8.31 -10.70 16.40
N LEU A 23 -8.20 -10.37 15.12
CA LEU A 23 -7.37 -11.11 14.17
C LEU A 23 -5.91 -11.12 14.63
N VAL A 24 -5.31 -9.96 14.94
CA VAL A 24 -3.91 -9.88 15.41
C VAL A 24 -3.71 -10.71 16.68
N ASP A 25 -4.63 -10.65 17.64
CA ASP A 25 -4.55 -11.47 18.86
C ASP A 25 -4.66 -12.98 18.59
N GLN A 26 -5.41 -13.39 17.56
CA GLN A 26 -5.45 -14.79 17.14
C GLN A 26 -4.13 -15.22 16.51
N GLN A 27 -3.47 -14.36 15.74
CA GLN A 27 -2.19 -14.67 15.09
C GLN A 27 -1.07 -14.89 16.11
N LYS A 28 -1.05 -14.12 17.21
CA LYS A 28 -0.12 -14.32 18.34
C LYS A 28 -0.22 -15.70 19.00
N LYS A 29 -1.35 -16.39 18.85
CA LYS A 29 -1.61 -17.71 19.45
C LYS A 29 -1.35 -18.87 18.49
N GLN A 30 -1.12 -18.59 17.22
CA GLN A 30 -0.86 -19.62 16.22
C GLN A 30 0.50 -20.28 16.49
N LYS A 31 0.59 -21.57 16.19
CA LYS A 31 1.85 -22.32 16.26
C LYS A 31 2.21 -22.83 14.87
N PRO A 32 3.51 -22.87 14.52
CA PRO A 32 4.67 -22.50 15.34
C PRO A 32 5.03 -21.00 15.31
N TYR A 33 4.40 -20.20 14.44
CA TYR A 33 4.88 -18.84 14.11
C TYR A 33 4.41 -17.70 15.03
N GLY A 34 3.30 -17.87 15.76
CA GLY A 34 2.72 -16.79 16.56
C GLY A 34 3.65 -16.30 17.67
N GLU A 35 4.41 -17.21 18.28
CA GLU A 35 5.39 -16.88 19.32
C GLU A 35 6.55 -16.04 18.78
N VAL A 36 7.07 -16.41 17.60
CA VAL A 36 8.22 -15.75 16.94
C VAL A 36 7.93 -14.27 16.68
N PHE A 37 6.71 -13.95 16.28
CA PHE A 37 6.30 -12.59 15.89
C PHE A 37 5.50 -11.85 16.97
N SER A 38 5.42 -12.42 18.18
CA SER A 38 4.52 -11.92 19.23
C SER A 38 4.96 -10.62 19.89
N LYS A 39 6.27 -10.34 19.89
CA LYS A 39 6.92 -9.23 20.60
C LYS A 39 8.04 -8.62 19.75
N PRO A 40 8.47 -7.37 20.04
CA PRO A 40 9.62 -6.78 19.38
C PRO A 40 10.87 -7.63 19.55
N VAL A 41 11.73 -7.64 18.52
CA VAL A 41 13.04 -8.30 18.59
C VAL A 41 13.93 -7.53 19.57
N ASP A 42 14.39 -8.21 20.62
CA ASP A 42 15.38 -7.67 21.57
C ASP A 42 16.80 -7.98 21.08
N ALA A 43 17.34 -7.04 20.31
CA ALA A 43 18.65 -7.20 19.68
C ALA A 43 19.79 -7.39 20.69
N ILE A 44 19.67 -6.82 21.89
CA ILE A 44 20.68 -6.93 22.95
C ILE A 44 20.62 -8.32 23.58
N ALA A 45 19.42 -8.75 24.00
CA ALA A 45 19.24 -10.04 24.64
C ALA A 45 19.61 -11.22 23.72
N LEU A 46 19.40 -11.06 22.41
CA LEU A 46 19.72 -12.06 21.40
C LEU A 46 21.17 -11.98 20.89
N GLY A 47 21.95 -10.97 21.30
CA GLY A 47 23.34 -10.81 20.87
C GLY A 47 23.51 -10.45 19.39
N ILE A 48 22.54 -9.74 18.80
CA ILE A 48 22.47 -9.37 17.38
C ILE A 48 22.51 -7.84 17.19
N PRO A 49 23.62 -7.17 17.49
CA PRO A 49 23.71 -5.71 17.51
C PRO A 49 23.51 -5.04 16.14
N ASP A 50 23.59 -5.80 15.05
CA ASP A 50 23.38 -5.34 13.68
C ASP A 50 21.90 -5.32 13.26
N TYR A 51 20.99 -5.91 14.04
CA TYR A 51 19.56 -5.91 13.76
C TYR A 51 18.99 -4.51 13.45
N PRO A 52 19.20 -3.46 14.26
CA PRO A 52 18.69 -2.11 13.94
C PRO A 52 19.37 -1.46 12.72
N ILE A 53 20.51 -1.97 12.27
CA ILE A 53 21.19 -1.48 11.05
C ILE A 53 20.52 -2.08 9.80
N ILE A 54 20.17 -3.37 9.86
CA ILE A 54 19.56 -4.11 8.75
C ILE A 54 18.04 -3.85 8.69
N VAL A 55 17.36 -3.91 9.83
CA VAL A 55 15.91 -3.72 9.99
C VAL A 55 15.63 -2.29 10.45
N GLN A 56 15.26 -1.45 9.48
CA GLN A 56 15.08 0.00 9.72
C GLN A 56 13.76 0.34 10.41
N LYS A 57 12.70 -0.43 10.15
CA LYS A 57 11.37 -0.26 10.76
C LYS A 57 10.93 -1.59 11.39
N PRO A 58 11.38 -1.90 12.62
CA PRO A 58 10.96 -3.10 13.33
C PRO A 58 9.44 -3.13 13.51
N MET A 59 8.84 -4.32 13.40
CA MET A 59 7.41 -4.53 13.63
C MET A 59 7.16 -5.93 14.17
N ASP A 60 6.12 -6.06 14.98
CA ASP A 60 5.67 -7.30 15.59
C ASP A 60 4.17 -7.21 15.91
N TYR A 61 3.53 -8.34 16.25
CA TYR A 61 2.09 -8.35 16.50
C TYR A 61 1.65 -7.52 17.71
N SER A 62 2.47 -7.37 18.75
CA SER A 62 2.12 -6.52 19.90
C SER A 62 2.17 -5.04 19.53
N THR A 63 3.16 -4.63 18.74
CA THR A 63 3.26 -3.27 18.22
C THR A 63 2.14 -2.96 17.22
N LEU A 64 1.87 -3.87 16.27
CA LEU A 64 0.77 -3.75 15.31
C LEU A 64 -0.59 -3.60 16.02
N TYR A 65 -0.84 -4.43 17.04
CA TYR A 65 -2.06 -4.34 17.86
C TYR A 65 -2.17 -3.00 18.59
N LYS A 66 -1.07 -2.54 19.21
CA LYS A 66 -1.02 -1.25 19.92
C LYS A 66 -1.29 -0.09 18.97
N ASN A 67 -0.68 -0.08 17.79
CA ASN A 67 -0.89 0.97 16.79
C ASN A 67 -2.34 0.98 16.27
N LEU A 68 -2.91 -0.20 16.04
CA LEU A 68 -4.30 -0.35 15.61
C LEU A 68 -5.29 0.18 16.67
N THR A 69 -5.10 -0.20 17.93
CA THR A 69 -5.96 0.25 19.04
C THR A 69 -5.78 1.73 19.37
N ALA A 70 -4.59 2.29 19.11
CA ALA A 70 -4.31 3.72 19.17
C ALA A 70 -4.83 4.49 17.94
N LYS A 71 -5.53 3.83 17.00
CA LYS A 71 -6.10 4.41 15.77
C LYS A 71 -5.06 5.10 14.87
N ILE A 72 -3.82 4.58 14.87
CA ILE A 72 -2.75 5.09 14.00
C ILE A 72 -3.07 4.81 12.52
N TYR A 73 -3.73 3.68 12.24
CA TYR A 73 -4.09 3.29 10.88
C TYR A 73 -5.46 3.85 10.49
N GLN A 74 -5.48 4.73 9.49
CA GLN A 74 -6.73 5.29 8.92
C GLN A 74 -7.32 4.38 7.85
N THR A 75 -6.48 3.74 7.05
CA THR A 75 -6.87 2.87 5.92
C THR A 75 -6.39 1.44 6.11
N LEU A 76 -7.02 0.50 5.42
CA LEU A 76 -6.58 -0.90 5.38
C LEU A 76 -5.16 -1.03 4.84
N SER A 77 -4.78 -0.26 3.82
CA SER A 77 -3.43 -0.29 3.26
C SER A 77 -2.36 0.08 4.29
N SER A 78 -2.60 1.11 5.12
CA SER A 78 -1.64 1.51 6.17
C SER A 78 -1.44 0.43 7.24
N PHE A 79 -2.50 -0.31 7.57
CA PHE A 79 -2.42 -1.45 8.47
C PHE A 79 -1.70 -2.65 7.85
N ILE A 80 -2.04 -3.01 6.61
CA ILE A 80 -1.44 -4.13 5.88
C ILE A 80 0.05 -3.90 5.62
N LEU A 81 0.45 -2.65 5.35
CA LEU A 81 1.84 -2.28 5.17
C LEU A 81 2.68 -2.58 6.42
N ASP A 82 2.23 -2.15 7.59
CA ASP A 82 2.94 -2.47 8.85
C ASP A 82 2.88 -3.98 9.15
N ALA A 83 1.75 -4.65 8.88
CA ALA A 83 1.67 -6.10 9.07
C ALA A 83 2.67 -6.86 8.19
N SER A 84 2.89 -6.44 6.95
CA SER A 84 3.82 -7.10 6.02
C SER A 84 5.29 -6.93 6.47
N LEU A 85 5.62 -5.84 7.16
CA LEU A 85 6.96 -5.64 7.74
C LEU A 85 7.34 -6.72 8.75
N ILE A 86 6.39 -7.30 9.47
CA ILE A 86 6.66 -8.40 10.42
C ILE A 86 7.38 -9.55 9.71
N PHE A 87 6.87 -9.94 8.53
CA PHE A 87 7.38 -11.05 7.76
C PHE A 87 8.58 -10.63 6.90
N ALA A 88 8.50 -9.47 6.25
CA ALA A 88 9.58 -8.95 5.40
C ALA A 88 10.87 -8.70 6.18
N ASN A 89 10.79 -8.14 7.39
CA ASN A 89 11.96 -7.92 8.25
C ASN A 89 12.58 -9.24 8.71
N CYS A 90 11.75 -10.24 9.02
CA CYS A 90 12.23 -11.57 9.38
C CYS A 90 13.03 -12.20 8.23
N LYS A 91 12.47 -12.19 7.02
CA LYS A 91 13.15 -12.71 5.81
C LYS A 91 14.42 -11.91 5.50
N LYS A 92 14.36 -10.59 5.61
CA LYS A 92 15.50 -9.69 5.34
C LYS A 92 16.67 -9.92 6.30
N TYR A 93 16.40 -10.03 7.59
CA TYR A 93 17.45 -10.18 8.60
C TYR A 93 18.05 -11.58 8.60
N ASN A 94 17.21 -12.61 8.52
CA ASN A 94 17.66 -13.99 8.61
C ASN A 94 18.17 -14.56 7.28
N GLY A 95 17.83 -13.93 6.14
CA GLY A 95 18.26 -14.34 4.81
C GLY A 95 17.98 -15.81 4.50
N ASP A 96 18.87 -16.42 3.72
CA ASP A 96 18.89 -17.86 3.47
C ASP A 96 19.70 -18.58 4.54
N ALA A 97 19.32 -18.41 5.81
CA ALA A 97 19.87 -19.21 6.90
C ALA A 97 19.87 -20.70 6.51
N GLU A 98 20.92 -21.43 6.89
CA GLU A 98 21.29 -22.76 6.36
C GLU A 98 20.15 -23.80 6.28
N ASN A 99 19.12 -23.66 7.13
CA ASN A 99 17.97 -24.57 7.19
C ASN A 99 16.64 -23.98 6.68
N GLY A 100 16.62 -22.73 6.21
CA GLY A 100 15.44 -22.04 5.69
C GLY A 100 14.30 -21.86 6.71
N TRP A 101 14.55 -22.05 8.01
CA TRP A 101 13.48 -22.09 9.01
C TRP A 101 12.73 -20.76 9.11
N TYR A 102 13.44 -19.64 9.18
CA TYR A 102 12.82 -18.30 9.27
C TYR A 102 12.05 -17.92 8.00
N GLN A 103 12.51 -18.35 6.82
CA GLN A 103 11.78 -18.16 5.57
C GLN A 103 10.45 -18.92 5.64
N ASN A 104 10.49 -20.22 5.96
CA ASN A 104 9.31 -21.07 6.05
C ASN A 104 8.31 -20.60 7.11
N ILE A 105 8.78 -20.14 8.26
CA ILE A 105 7.94 -19.61 9.34
C ILE A 105 7.29 -18.27 8.94
N SER A 106 8.04 -17.40 8.25
CA SER A 106 7.51 -16.11 7.78
C SER A 106 6.44 -16.31 6.71
N ASP A 107 6.68 -17.20 5.74
CA ASP A 107 5.72 -17.47 4.67
C ASP A 107 4.44 -18.13 5.18
N GLN A 108 4.55 -19.06 6.14
CA GLN A 108 3.38 -19.65 6.80
C GLN A 108 2.57 -18.61 7.59
N ALA A 109 3.24 -17.71 8.31
CA ALA A 109 2.59 -16.65 9.06
C ALA A 109 1.89 -15.64 8.13
N GLU A 110 2.55 -15.22 7.06
CA GLU A 110 2.02 -14.29 6.06
C GLU A 110 0.81 -14.87 5.32
N ALA A 111 0.88 -16.15 4.93
CA ALA A 111 -0.25 -16.85 4.33
C ALA A 111 -1.43 -16.99 5.31
N GLY A 112 -1.16 -17.38 6.56
CA GLY A 112 -2.17 -17.48 7.61
C GLY A 112 -2.82 -16.14 7.94
N PHE A 113 -2.04 -15.05 7.91
CA PHE A 113 -2.52 -13.70 8.10
C PHE A 113 -3.43 -13.25 6.95
N THR A 114 -3.01 -13.48 5.70
CA THR A 114 -3.77 -13.16 4.49
C THR A 114 -5.10 -13.91 4.46
N VAL A 115 -5.10 -15.21 4.81
CA VAL A 115 -6.33 -16.02 4.91
C VAL A 115 -7.24 -15.52 6.04
N ALA A 116 -6.69 -15.01 7.14
CA ALA A 116 -7.51 -14.42 8.19
C ALA A 116 -8.14 -13.09 7.75
N LEU A 117 -7.41 -12.28 6.99
CA LEU A 117 -7.91 -11.03 6.43
C LEU A 117 -9.03 -11.26 5.41
N SER A 118 -8.93 -12.27 4.55
CA SER A 118 -9.97 -12.55 3.55
C SER A 118 -11.31 -12.98 4.16
N LYS A 119 -11.32 -13.42 5.43
CA LYS A 119 -12.56 -13.67 6.19
C LYS A 119 -13.25 -12.38 6.64
N ILE A 120 -12.52 -11.28 6.72
CA ILE A 120 -13.05 -9.94 7.04
C ILE A 120 -13.39 -9.20 5.74
N PHE A 121 -12.51 -9.29 4.75
CA PHE A 121 -12.64 -8.65 3.45
C PHE A 121 -12.80 -9.70 2.36
N ALA A 122 -14.04 -10.03 2.00
CA ALA A 122 -14.35 -11.11 1.05
C ALA A 122 -13.72 -10.90 -0.34
N ASP A 123 -13.48 -9.65 -0.74
CA ASP A 123 -12.82 -9.30 -2.01
C ASP A 123 -11.27 -9.34 -1.93
N LEU A 124 -10.68 -9.63 -0.77
CA LEU A 124 -9.23 -9.77 -0.61
C LEU A 124 -8.76 -11.13 -1.12
N THR A 125 -7.82 -11.10 -2.07
CA THR A 125 -7.17 -12.27 -2.65
C THR A 125 -5.66 -12.18 -2.45
N THR A 126 -4.95 -13.30 -2.52
CA THR A 126 -3.47 -13.29 -2.47
C THR A 126 -2.88 -12.42 -3.58
N GLU A 127 -3.52 -12.39 -4.75
CA GLU A 127 -3.07 -11.61 -5.91
C GLU A 127 -3.19 -10.09 -5.66
N ASN A 128 -4.27 -9.64 -5.00
CA ASN A 128 -4.45 -8.22 -4.71
C ASN A 128 -3.84 -7.75 -3.38
N TYR A 129 -3.49 -8.66 -2.46
CA TYR A 129 -2.78 -8.35 -1.22
C TYR A 129 -1.47 -7.59 -1.47
N ASN A 130 -0.67 -8.06 -2.43
CA ASN A 130 0.59 -7.40 -2.83
C ASN A 130 0.36 -6.01 -3.42
N LEU A 131 -0.72 -5.83 -4.19
CA LEU A 131 -1.10 -4.52 -4.71
C LEU A 131 -1.50 -3.56 -3.58
N ILE A 132 -2.18 -4.04 -2.54
CA ILE A 132 -2.57 -3.21 -1.39
C ILE A 132 -1.33 -2.75 -0.61
N ILE A 133 -0.31 -3.62 -0.44
CA ILE A 133 0.97 -3.24 0.18
C ILE A 133 1.62 -2.11 -0.63
N LEU A 134 1.73 -2.27 -1.95
CA LEU A 134 2.31 -1.25 -2.83
C LEU A 134 1.55 0.09 -2.75
N LEU A 135 0.22 0.05 -2.67
CA LEU A 135 -0.61 1.23 -2.50
C LEU A 135 -0.42 1.90 -1.13
N GLY A 136 -0.10 1.15 -0.08
CA GLY A 136 0.26 1.68 1.24
C GLY A 136 1.55 2.50 1.21
N ASP A 137 2.58 2.01 0.53
CA ASP A 137 3.86 2.72 0.37
C ASP A 137 3.71 4.03 -0.43
N ILE A 138 2.77 4.09 -1.37
CA ILE A 138 2.46 5.30 -2.15
C ILE A 138 1.73 6.34 -1.28
N GLY A 139 1.00 5.90 -0.24
CA GLY A 139 0.27 6.76 0.70
C GLY A 139 1.18 7.63 1.58
N ASP A 140 2.33 7.12 2.00
CA ASP A 140 3.27 7.86 2.87
C ASP A 140 4.09 8.95 2.14
N ILE A 141 4.09 8.95 0.80
CA ILE A 141 4.74 10.01 0.01
C ILE A 141 3.84 11.28 -0.09
N ASN A 142 2.58 11.22 0.34
CA ASN A 142 1.58 12.28 0.20
C ASN A 142 1.25 13.08 1.48
N SER A 143 2.18 13.23 2.43
CA SER A 143 1.97 14.06 3.63
C SER A 143 1.75 15.59 3.38
N GLN A 144 1.36 16.00 2.17
CA GLN A 144 0.98 17.36 1.81
C GLN A 144 -0.38 17.51 1.10
N ILE A 145 -1.20 16.46 0.94
CA ILE A 145 -2.53 16.60 0.33
C ILE A 145 -3.60 16.19 1.33
N ASP A 146 -4.41 17.16 1.77
CA ASP A 146 -5.57 16.96 2.64
C ASP A 146 -6.74 16.40 1.83
N GLU A 147 -6.86 15.08 1.79
CA GLU A 147 -7.91 14.32 1.07
C GLU A 147 -9.32 14.55 1.63
N SER A 148 -9.46 15.25 2.76
CA SER A 148 -10.78 15.55 3.37
C SER A 148 -11.50 16.74 2.72
N GLN A 149 -10.83 17.50 1.85
CA GLN A 149 -11.40 18.68 1.19
C GLN A 149 -11.92 18.38 -0.22
N GLN A 150 -13.10 18.92 -0.54
CA GLN A 150 -13.64 18.90 -1.90
C GLN A 150 -12.66 19.60 -2.86
N PRO A 151 -12.31 18.99 -4.01
CA PRO A 151 -11.39 19.58 -4.97
C PRO A 151 -11.88 20.95 -5.42
N GLN A 152 -10.96 21.91 -5.45
CA GLN A 152 -11.22 23.26 -5.93
C GLN A 152 -10.87 23.37 -7.42
N ILE A 153 -11.31 24.46 -8.06
CA ILE A 153 -10.94 24.76 -9.46
C ILE A 153 -9.41 24.76 -9.66
N GLY A 154 -8.65 25.17 -8.65
CA GLY A 154 -7.19 25.16 -8.67
C GLY A 154 -6.57 23.76 -8.78
N ASP A 155 -7.22 22.74 -8.22
CA ASP A 155 -6.76 21.35 -8.27
C ASP A 155 -6.98 20.77 -9.67
N ILE A 156 -8.14 21.06 -10.27
CA ILE A 156 -8.46 20.69 -11.65
C ILE A 156 -7.49 21.38 -12.62
N GLN A 157 -7.21 22.66 -12.43
CA GLN A 157 -6.22 23.40 -13.23
C GLN A 157 -4.82 22.79 -13.09
N SER A 158 -4.43 22.40 -11.87
CA SER A 158 -3.16 21.75 -11.60
C SER A 158 -3.07 20.38 -12.28
N LEU A 159 -4.16 19.61 -12.28
CA LEU A 159 -4.23 18.32 -12.96
C LEU A 159 -4.03 18.49 -14.48
N VAL A 160 -4.80 19.39 -15.10
CA VAL A 160 -4.68 19.69 -16.54
C VAL A 160 -3.27 20.11 -16.90
N ARG A 161 -2.66 21.01 -16.10
CA ARG A 161 -1.29 21.46 -16.32
C ARG A 161 -0.30 20.29 -16.25
N LYS A 162 -0.34 19.48 -15.18
CA LYS A 162 0.56 18.35 -15.01
C LYS A 162 0.41 17.30 -16.11
N MET A 163 -0.82 17.00 -16.53
CA MET A 163 -1.08 16.09 -17.65
C MET A 163 -0.46 16.61 -18.96
N SER A 164 -0.51 17.92 -19.22
CA SER A 164 0.10 18.51 -20.40
C SER A 164 1.64 18.45 -20.42
N GLU A 165 2.27 18.28 -19.26
CA GLU A 165 3.72 18.21 -19.11
C GLU A 165 4.27 16.78 -19.29
N LEU A 166 3.41 15.76 -19.28
CA LEU A 166 3.81 14.36 -19.39
C LEU A 166 4.15 13.96 -20.84
N SER A 167 5.10 13.03 -21.00
CA SER A 167 5.26 12.27 -22.24
C SER A 167 3.98 11.53 -22.61
N GLN A 168 3.78 11.26 -23.92
CA GLN A 168 2.59 10.55 -24.39
C GLN A 168 2.38 9.18 -23.72
N VAL A 169 3.48 8.45 -23.47
CA VAL A 169 3.43 7.16 -22.76
C VAL A 169 2.85 7.33 -21.35
N ASN A 170 3.38 8.28 -20.58
CA ASN A 170 2.93 8.49 -19.21
C ASN A 170 1.54 9.12 -19.17
N LEU A 171 1.19 9.98 -20.13
CA LEU A 171 -0.15 10.53 -20.26
C LEU A 171 -1.18 9.42 -20.53
N GLY A 172 -0.84 8.42 -21.35
CA GLY A 172 -1.67 7.24 -21.58
C GLY A 172 -1.98 6.47 -20.29
N GLU A 173 -1.00 6.35 -19.39
CA GLU A 173 -1.23 5.73 -18.07
C GLU A 173 -2.20 6.55 -17.20
N ILE A 174 -2.12 7.89 -17.21
CA ILE A 174 -3.07 8.75 -16.49
C ILE A 174 -4.48 8.63 -17.07
N ILE A 175 -4.60 8.59 -18.40
CA ILE A 175 -5.88 8.41 -19.09
C ILE A 175 -6.49 7.05 -18.74
N GLN A 176 -5.68 5.99 -18.65
CA GLN A 176 -6.14 4.67 -18.25
C GLN A 176 -6.75 4.65 -16.84
N ILE A 177 -6.19 5.43 -15.89
CA ILE A 177 -6.74 5.57 -14.53
C ILE A 177 -8.17 6.15 -14.60
N TYR A 178 -8.36 7.23 -15.36
CA TYR A 178 -9.68 7.82 -15.58
C TYR A 178 -10.66 6.83 -16.24
N CYS A 179 -10.23 6.18 -17.32
CA CYS A 179 -11.08 5.23 -18.05
C CYS A 179 -11.51 4.07 -17.17
N ASN A 180 -10.59 3.48 -16.39
CA ASN A 180 -10.91 2.40 -15.46
C ASN A 180 -11.91 2.83 -14.39
N ALA A 181 -11.73 4.02 -13.81
CA ALA A 181 -12.62 4.54 -12.78
C ALA A 181 -14.04 4.83 -13.31
N LYS A 182 -14.17 5.21 -14.59
CA LYS A 182 -15.47 5.47 -15.25
C LYS A 182 -16.01 4.28 -16.02
N GLY A 183 -15.33 3.12 -16.01
CA GLY A 183 -15.74 1.93 -16.76
C GLY A 183 -15.72 2.12 -18.29
N LEU A 184 -14.84 2.99 -18.79
CA LEU A 184 -14.67 3.27 -20.21
C LEU A 184 -13.65 2.31 -20.82
N GLU A 185 -14.02 1.63 -21.89
CA GLU A 185 -13.10 0.76 -22.64
C GLU A 185 -12.30 1.57 -23.66
N ILE A 186 -10.97 1.47 -23.60
CA ILE A 186 -10.08 2.06 -24.61
C ILE A 186 -9.90 1.02 -25.72
N SER A 187 -10.53 1.25 -26.88
CA SER A 187 -10.39 0.36 -28.03
C SER A 187 -8.96 0.41 -28.58
N LYS A 188 -8.38 -0.75 -28.93
CA LYS A 188 -6.97 -0.86 -29.34
C LYS A 188 -6.68 -0.40 -30.79
N ASN A 189 -7.68 -0.02 -31.58
CA ASN A 189 -7.56 0.02 -33.06
C ASN A 189 -8.01 1.33 -33.75
N GLY A 190 -7.87 2.50 -33.13
CA GLY A 190 -8.08 3.78 -33.81
C GLY A 190 -7.72 4.96 -32.92
N ASP A 191 -7.50 6.15 -33.49
CA ASP A 191 -7.30 7.39 -32.74
C ASP A 191 -8.43 7.56 -31.71
N VAL A 192 -8.13 7.27 -30.44
CA VAL A 192 -9.10 7.38 -29.35
C VAL A 192 -9.06 8.82 -28.83
N SER A 193 -10.09 9.59 -29.15
CA SER A 193 -10.36 10.85 -28.46
C SER A 193 -11.06 10.53 -27.14
N VAL A 194 -10.38 10.74 -26.01
CA VAL A 194 -10.97 10.64 -24.67
C VAL A 194 -11.35 12.04 -24.21
N ASP A 195 -12.65 12.32 -24.13
CA ASP A 195 -13.14 13.55 -23.53
C ASP A 195 -13.18 13.41 -22.00
N LEU A 196 -12.25 14.11 -21.33
CA LEU A 196 -12.16 14.13 -19.89
C LEU A 196 -13.20 15.09 -19.33
N GLN A 197 -14.32 14.54 -18.84
CA GLN A 197 -15.35 15.35 -18.20
C GLN A 197 -14.95 15.72 -16.77
N LEU A 198 -13.94 16.59 -16.64
CA LEU A 198 -13.37 17.01 -15.35
C LEU A 198 -14.39 17.61 -14.36
N ARG A 199 -15.55 18.07 -14.85
CA ARG A 199 -16.65 18.59 -14.03
C ARG A 199 -17.48 17.52 -13.31
N THR A 200 -17.37 16.26 -13.71
CA THR A 200 -18.12 15.11 -13.16
C THR A 200 -17.20 14.08 -12.50
N ILE A 201 -15.93 14.45 -12.28
CA ILE A 201 -14.96 13.63 -11.57
C ILE A 201 -15.17 13.81 -10.07
N ASP A 202 -15.37 12.70 -9.37
CA ASP A 202 -15.40 12.67 -7.91
C ASP A 202 -14.02 13.07 -7.34
N GLY A 203 -14.00 13.64 -6.14
CA GLY A 203 -12.76 14.19 -5.60
C GLY A 203 -11.64 13.17 -5.47
N ASP A 204 -12.00 11.93 -5.17
CA ASP A 204 -11.06 10.82 -5.04
C ASP A 204 -10.32 10.55 -6.35
N LEU A 205 -11.01 10.55 -7.49
CA LEU A 205 -10.39 10.36 -8.80
C LEU A 205 -9.53 11.57 -9.20
N ILE A 206 -9.91 12.82 -8.87
CA ILE A 206 -9.04 13.99 -9.08
C ILE A 206 -7.72 13.82 -8.32
N TRP A 207 -7.78 13.46 -7.04
CA TRP A 207 -6.59 13.26 -6.22
C TRP A 207 -5.75 12.08 -6.69
N GLN A 208 -6.38 10.99 -7.13
CA GLN A 208 -5.67 9.84 -7.70
C GLN A 208 -4.89 10.22 -8.96
N MET A 209 -5.53 10.93 -9.90
CA MET A 209 -4.89 11.37 -11.13
C MET A 209 -3.77 12.38 -10.87
N LEU A 210 -3.97 13.33 -9.94
CA LEU A 210 -2.95 14.31 -9.55
C LEU A 210 -1.67 13.63 -9.02
N ARG A 211 -1.83 12.64 -8.13
CA ARG A 211 -0.71 11.88 -7.56
C ARG A 211 0.04 11.07 -8.62
N ALA A 212 -0.71 10.40 -9.49
CA ALA A 212 -0.11 9.65 -10.59
C ALA A 212 0.68 10.58 -11.53
N CYS A 213 0.17 11.78 -11.79
CA CYS A 213 0.91 12.79 -12.55
C CYS A 213 2.22 13.20 -11.86
N ASP A 214 2.20 13.46 -10.55
CA ASP A 214 3.40 13.83 -9.80
C ASP A 214 4.48 12.76 -9.83
N ALA A 215 4.10 11.50 -9.60
CA ALA A 215 5.03 10.37 -9.66
C ALA A 215 5.69 10.27 -11.05
N LYS A 216 4.88 10.38 -12.12
CA LYS A 216 5.36 10.27 -13.50
C LYS A 216 6.22 11.45 -13.94
N LEU A 217 5.93 12.66 -13.46
CA LEU A 217 6.78 13.83 -13.71
C LEU A 217 8.14 13.67 -13.02
N ASP A 218 8.17 13.14 -11.80
CA ASP A 218 9.42 12.92 -11.07
C ASP A 218 10.27 11.81 -11.67
N GLU A 219 9.65 10.72 -12.15
CA GLU A 219 10.33 9.69 -12.95
C GLU A 219 10.95 10.27 -14.22
N GLN A 220 10.19 11.09 -14.98
CA GLN A 220 10.69 11.74 -16.18
C GLN A 220 11.87 12.69 -15.88
N LYS A 221 11.80 13.48 -14.80
CA LYS A 221 12.90 14.34 -14.37
C LYS A 221 14.15 13.52 -14.01
N LYS A 222 13.99 12.40 -13.30
CA LYS A 222 15.09 11.48 -12.95
C LYS A 222 15.72 10.85 -14.20
N ALA A 223 14.91 10.41 -15.16
CA ALA A 223 15.38 9.86 -16.43
C ALA A 223 16.16 10.89 -17.26
N LYS A 224 15.66 12.13 -17.36
CA LYS A 224 16.36 13.23 -18.05
C LYS A 224 17.70 13.61 -17.41
N LYS A 225 17.85 13.45 -16.08
CA LYS A 225 19.12 13.67 -15.37
C LYS A 225 20.13 12.54 -15.59
N LYS A 226 19.67 11.29 -15.76
CA LYS A 226 20.55 10.13 -16.02
C LYS A 226 21.10 10.10 -17.44
N GLY A 227 20.34 10.57 -18.43
CA GLY A 227 20.78 10.63 -19.84
C GLY A 227 21.70 11.82 -20.19
N ARG A 228 22.08 12.65 -19.21
CA ARG A 228 22.98 13.82 -19.36
C ARG A 228 24.38 13.61 -18.77
N LYS A 229 24.63 12.44 -18.17
CA LYS A 229 25.96 11.97 -17.74
C LYS A 229 26.46 10.95 -18.75
#